data_AF-A0A958NVT2-F1
#
_entry.id   AF-A0A958NVT2-F1
#
_cell.length_a   1.000
_cell.length_b   1.000
_cell.length_c   1.000
_cell.angle_alpha   90.00
_cell.angle_beta   90.00
_cell.angle_gamma   90.00
#
_symmetry.space_group_name_H-M   'P 1'
#
loop_
_entity.id
_entity.type
_entity.pdbx_description
1 polymer ?
#
loop_
_entity_poly.entity_id
_entity_poly.type
_entity_poly.pdbx_seq_one_letter_code
_entity_poly.pdbx_strand_id
1 'polypeptide(L)'
;MERHKKHRYRKYLSMVMLACAVLATPPLYANNSLKSRIKITKRSELRFTGTEDTPEISLDKLELLNRKRRALIQDIKKFILEARNGTQKKELNMRLASLYMEDYYASLASAQQTYSEKLESYDKLPEDVRKKTPAPVVDHSEANASLKKARSLFTSMLKGRQRHERGDEILYFMASTSLDL
;
A
#
# COMPACT_ATOMS: atom_id res chain seq x y z
N MET A 1 25.39 10.92 62.30
CA MET A 1 25.01 9.68 61.55
C MET A 1 23.53 9.65 61.14
N GLU A 2 22.91 10.77 60.71
CA GLU A 2 21.46 10.79 60.40
C GLU A 2 21.09 10.99 58.92
N ARG A 3 22.04 11.36 58.06
CA ARG A 3 21.73 11.68 56.65
C ARG A 3 21.50 10.46 55.75
N HIS A 4 21.93 9.26 56.17
CA HIS A 4 21.82 8.04 55.35
C HIS A 4 20.46 7.32 55.41
N LYS A 5 19.60 7.62 56.40
CA LYS A 5 18.30 6.93 56.54
C LYS A 5 17.20 7.50 55.63
N LYS A 6 17.28 8.79 55.25
CA LYS A 6 16.24 9.44 54.41
C LYS A 6 16.20 8.95 52.95
N HIS A 7 17.28 8.39 52.43
CA HIS A 7 17.35 8.00 51.02
C HIS A 7 16.72 6.63 50.71
N ARG A 8 16.58 5.76 51.73
CA ARG A 8 15.98 4.43 51.55
C ARG A 8 14.44 4.49 51.52
N TYR A 9 13.81 5.35 52.31
CA TYR A 9 12.34 5.50 52.33
C TYR A 9 11.76 6.08 51.03
N ARG A 10 12.52 6.92 50.31
CA ARG A 10 12.06 7.51 49.04
C ARG A 10 11.93 6.48 47.90
N LYS A 11 12.70 5.38 47.93
CA LYS A 11 12.63 4.34 46.88
C LYS A 11 11.44 3.39 47.08
N TYR A 12 11.01 3.16 48.32
CA TYR A 12 9.84 2.32 48.59
C TYR A 12 8.52 3.04 48.29
N LEU A 13 8.46 4.37 48.53
CA LEU A 13 7.26 5.15 48.27
C LEU A 13 6.91 5.26 46.76
N SER A 14 7.91 5.27 45.87
CA SER A 14 7.66 5.31 44.42
C SER A 14 7.29 3.95 43.83
N MET A 15 7.66 2.85 44.49
CA MET A 15 7.33 1.49 44.02
C MET A 15 5.88 1.09 44.36
N VAL A 16 5.34 1.57 45.48
CA VAL A 16 3.95 1.30 45.88
C VAL A 16 2.94 2.07 45.01
N MET A 17 3.29 3.28 44.56
CA MET A 17 2.42 4.06 43.66
C MET A 17 2.35 3.50 42.23
N LEU A 18 3.36 2.75 41.78
CA LEU A 18 3.33 2.10 40.46
C LEU A 18 2.50 0.80 40.45
N ALA A 19 2.35 0.14 41.62
CA ALA A 19 1.57 -1.08 41.75
C ALA A 19 0.05 -0.83 41.88
N CYS A 20 -0.37 0.35 42.37
CA CYS A 20 -1.79 0.69 42.49
C CYS A 20 -2.40 1.26 41.20
N ALA A 21 -1.60 1.67 40.21
CA ALA A 21 -2.10 2.21 38.94
C ALA A 21 -2.41 1.13 37.89
N VAL A 22 -2.05 -0.13 38.14
CA VAL A 22 -2.27 -1.26 37.19
C VAL A 22 -3.57 -2.02 37.45
N LEU A 23 -4.28 -1.73 38.55
CA LEU A 23 -5.46 -2.49 38.99
C LEU A 23 -6.81 -1.73 38.88
N ALA A 24 -6.83 -0.57 38.23
CA ALA A 24 -8.04 0.25 38.08
C ALA A 24 -8.44 0.49 36.62
N THR A 25 -8.19 -0.46 35.72
CA THR A 25 -8.82 -0.47 34.40
C THR A 25 -10.14 -1.25 34.47
N PRO A 26 -11.30 -0.63 34.22
CA PRO A 26 -12.54 -1.39 34.05
C PRO A 26 -12.39 -2.29 32.80
N PRO A 27 -12.89 -3.54 32.83
CA PRO A 27 -12.90 -4.37 31.64
C PRO A 27 -13.80 -3.69 30.60
N LEU A 28 -13.22 -3.32 29.46
CA LEU A 28 -13.99 -3.02 28.26
C LEU A 28 -14.75 -4.30 27.91
N TYR A 29 -16.02 -4.34 28.28
CA TYR A 29 -16.96 -5.36 27.85
C TYR A 29 -16.97 -5.36 26.32
N ALA A 30 -16.35 -6.39 25.74
CA ALA A 30 -16.51 -6.74 24.34
C ALA A 30 -17.98 -7.12 24.14
N ASN A 31 -18.75 -6.19 23.57
CA ASN A 31 -20.13 -6.41 23.18
C ASN A 31 -20.11 -7.46 22.04
N ASN A 32 -20.31 -8.73 22.39
CA ASN A 32 -20.40 -9.88 21.48
C ASN A 32 -21.74 -9.92 20.70
N SER A 33 -22.31 -8.76 20.42
CA SER A 33 -23.52 -8.62 19.63
C SER A 33 -23.14 -8.37 18.17
N LEU A 34 -23.51 -9.32 17.30
CA LEU A 34 -23.47 -9.28 15.83
C LEU A 34 -22.17 -9.78 15.18
N LYS A 35 -21.80 -11.04 15.46
CA LYS A 35 -21.20 -11.92 14.44
C LYS A 35 -22.25 -12.32 13.38
N SER A 36 -22.86 -11.35 12.72
CA SER A 36 -23.47 -11.61 11.41
C SER A 36 -22.35 -11.56 10.39
N ARG A 37 -21.88 -12.75 9.99
CA ARG A 37 -20.94 -12.95 8.90
C ARG A 37 -21.55 -12.38 7.62
N ILE A 38 -21.28 -11.11 7.30
CA ILE A 38 -21.59 -10.54 6.00
C ILE A 38 -20.68 -11.27 5.00
N LYS A 39 -21.23 -12.24 4.27
CA LYS A 39 -20.60 -12.77 3.06
C LYS A 39 -20.62 -11.64 2.03
N ILE A 40 -19.56 -10.84 2.00
CA ILE A 40 -19.31 -9.92 0.91
C ILE A 40 -18.83 -10.78 -0.27
N THR A 41 -19.76 -11.31 -1.08
CA THR A 41 -19.45 -11.70 -2.45
C THR A 41 -19.47 -10.44 -3.30
N LYS A 42 -18.41 -9.63 -3.21
CA LYS A 42 -18.14 -8.60 -4.22
C LYS A 42 -17.27 -9.23 -5.29
N ARG A 43 -17.85 -9.51 -6.47
CA ARG A 43 -17.10 -9.32 -7.71
C ARG A 43 -16.97 -7.81 -7.89
N SER A 44 -15.98 -7.21 -7.24
CA SER A 44 -15.61 -5.83 -7.54
C SER A 44 -14.77 -5.88 -8.81
N GLU A 45 -15.42 -5.76 -9.97
CA GLU A 45 -14.75 -5.13 -11.09
C GLU A 45 -14.40 -3.71 -10.62
N LEU A 46 -13.11 -3.38 -10.66
CA LEU A 46 -12.62 -2.01 -10.49
C LEU A 46 -13.21 -1.17 -11.64
N ARG A 47 -14.45 -0.69 -11.46
CA ARG A 47 -15.02 0.32 -12.35
C ARG A 47 -14.52 1.67 -11.87
N PHE A 48 -13.57 2.19 -12.63
CA PHE A 48 -13.11 3.57 -12.55
C PHE A 48 -14.32 4.50 -12.73
N THR A 49 -14.78 5.12 -11.64
CA THR A 49 -15.81 6.18 -11.69
C THR A 49 -15.10 7.50 -11.99
N GLY A 50 -14.75 7.70 -13.26
CA GLY A 50 -14.20 8.95 -13.74
C GLY A 50 -14.87 9.30 -15.07
N THR A 51 -15.84 10.19 -14.99
CA THR A 51 -16.41 11.03 -16.06
C THR A 51 -16.99 10.34 -17.30
N GLU A 52 -18.27 10.66 -17.52
CA GLU A 52 -19.00 10.57 -18.79
C GLU A 52 -18.09 11.02 -19.96
N ASP A 53 -18.20 10.32 -21.09
CA ASP A 53 -17.37 10.42 -22.30
C ASP A 53 -15.94 9.83 -22.18
N THR A 54 -15.82 8.52 -21.98
CA THR A 54 -14.57 7.82 -22.31
C THR A 54 -14.50 7.57 -23.82
N PRO A 55 -13.69 8.32 -24.61
CA PRO A 55 -13.30 7.84 -25.91
C PRO A 55 -12.60 6.50 -25.70
N GLU A 56 -13.04 5.48 -26.42
CA GLU A 56 -12.40 4.17 -26.49
C GLU A 56 -10.88 4.38 -26.61
N ILE A 57 -10.16 4.17 -25.51
CA ILE A 57 -8.72 4.45 -25.47
C ILE A 57 -8.08 3.37 -26.33
N SER A 58 -7.71 3.72 -27.57
CA SER A 58 -7.07 2.79 -28.47
C SER A 58 -5.81 2.18 -27.83
N LEU A 59 -5.50 0.93 -28.20
CA LEU A 59 -4.31 0.22 -27.71
C LEU A 59 -3.03 1.04 -27.94
N ASP A 60 -2.94 1.73 -29.08
CA ASP A 60 -1.81 2.63 -29.42
C ASP A 60 -1.65 3.77 -28.41
N LYS A 61 -2.77 4.33 -27.92
CA LYS A 61 -2.76 5.40 -26.93
C LYS A 61 -2.31 4.89 -25.57
N LEU A 62 -2.74 3.69 -25.17
CA LEU A 62 -2.28 3.05 -23.93
C LEU A 62 -0.78 2.77 -23.97
N GLU A 63 -0.28 2.25 -25.10
CA GLU A 63 1.15 1.97 -25.25
C GLU A 63 1.98 3.26 -25.20
N LEU A 64 1.53 4.33 -25.87
CA LEU A 64 2.17 5.63 -25.81
C LEU A 64 2.22 6.18 -24.37
N LEU A 65 1.13 6.06 -23.61
CA LEU A 65 1.08 6.48 -22.21
C LEU A 65 2.07 5.69 -21.35
N ASN A 66 2.15 4.37 -21.54
CA ASN A 66 3.12 3.53 -20.83
C ASN A 66 4.57 3.91 -21.17
N ARG A 67 4.89 4.17 -22.43
CA ARG A 67 6.22 4.65 -22.86
C ARG A 67 6.55 6.00 -22.20
N LYS A 68 5.62 6.95 -22.19
CA LYS A 68 5.78 8.26 -21.54
C LYS A 68 6.00 8.14 -20.04
N ARG A 69 5.23 7.28 -19.35
CA ARG A 69 5.39 7.04 -17.91
C ARG A 69 6.78 6.48 -17.59
N ARG A 70 7.23 5.49 -18.37
CA ARG A 70 8.57 4.89 -18.19
C ARG A 70 9.69 5.90 -18.42
N ALA A 71 9.58 6.75 -19.44
CA ALA A 71 10.53 7.83 -19.68
C ALA A 71 10.58 8.81 -18.49
N LEU A 72 9.41 9.27 -18.03
CA LEU A 72 9.30 10.19 -16.90
C LEU A 72 9.86 9.61 -15.60
N ILE A 73 9.69 8.30 -15.35
CA ILE A 73 10.32 7.61 -14.22
C ILE A 73 11.85 7.71 -14.29
N GLN A 74 12.45 7.55 -15.47
CA GLN A 74 13.91 7.67 -15.63
C GLN A 74 14.38 9.11 -15.44
N ASP A 75 13.64 10.08 -15.98
CA ASP A 75 13.95 11.51 -15.83
C ASP A 75 13.89 11.93 -14.36
N ILE A 76 12.84 11.55 -13.62
CA ILE A 76 12.73 11.86 -12.19
C ILE A 76 13.86 11.22 -11.39
N LYS A 77 14.25 9.97 -11.71
CA LYS A 77 15.42 9.34 -11.06
C LYS A 77 16.69 10.14 -11.27
N LYS A 78 16.91 10.64 -12.49
CA LYS A 78 18.06 11.49 -12.80
C LYS A 78 18.01 12.79 -11.99
N PHE A 79 16.86 13.46 -11.94
CA PHE A 79 16.70 14.69 -11.16
C PHE A 79 16.91 14.46 -9.65
N ILE A 80 16.52 13.31 -9.11
CA ILE A 80 16.78 12.94 -7.70
C ILE A 80 18.28 12.82 -7.42
N LEU A 81 19.07 12.31 -8.37
CA LEU A 81 20.53 12.19 -8.24
C LEU A 81 21.21 13.57 -8.27
N GLU A 82 20.68 14.48 -9.10
CA GLU A 82 21.22 15.83 -9.27
C GLU A 82 20.73 16.82 -8.20
N ALA A 83 19.65 16.48 -7.47
CA ALA A 83 19.06 17.35 -6.47
C ALA A 83 19.98 17.58 -5.27
N ARG A 84 20.39 18.84 -5.08
CA ARG A 84 21.20 19.28 -3.92
C ARG A 84 20.34 19.65 -2.70
N ASN A 85 19.08 20.01 -2.92
CA ASN A 85 18.14 20.38 -1.86
C ASN A 85 17.38 19.15 -1.34
N GLY A 86 17.44 18.92 -0.03
CA GLY A 86 16.74 17.81 0.62
C GLY A 86 15.21 17.87 0.47
N THR A 87 14.61 19.07 0.50
CA THR A 87 13.15 19.24 0.32
C THR A 87 12.73 18.91 -1.12
N GLN A 88 13.50 19.39 -2.10
CA GLN A 88 13.27 19.07 -3.51
C GLN A 88 13.39 17.55 -3.76
N LYS A 89 14.41 16.91 -3.18
CA LYS A 89 14.62 15.47 -3.28
C LYS A 89 13.44 14.68 -2.71
N LYS A 90 12.89 15.11 -1.57
CA LYS A 90 11.70 14.51 -0.96
C LYS A 90 10.47 14.62 -1.87
N GLU A 91 10.20 15.79 -2.43
CA GLU A 91 9.09 16.00 -3.36
C GLU A 91 9.25 15.14 -4.63
N LEU A 92 10.45 15.07 -5.20
CA LEU A 92 10.73 14.21 -6.34
C LEU A 92 10.54 12.72 -6.01
N ASN A 93 10.91 12.27 -4.81
CA ASN A 93 10.66 10.90 -4.36
C ASN A 93 9.15 10.61 -4.23
N MET A 94 8.35 11.56 -3.75
CA MET A 94 6.90 11.39 -3.72
C MET A 94 6.31 11.27 -5.13
N ARG A 95 6.74 12.13 -6.05
CA ARG A 95 6.31 12.05 -7.47
C ARG A 95 6.73 10.73 -8.11
N LEU A 96 7.95 10.27 -7.84
CA LEU A 96 8.42 8.96 -8.33
C LEU A 96 7.56 7.82 -7.79
N ALA A 97 7.16 7.88 -6.52
CA ALA A 97 6.29 6.87 -5.92
C ALA A 97 4.88 6.90 -6.55
N SER A 98 4.31 8.07 -6.82
CA SER A 98 3.05 8.20 -7.55
C SER A 98 3.12 7.59 -8.96
N LEU A 99 4.20 7.83 -9.70
CA LEU A 99 4.39 7.20 -11.01
C LEU A 99 4.49 5.68 -10.93
N TYR A 100 5.11 5.13 -9.87
CA TYR A 100 5.09 3.69 -9.63
C TYR A 100 3.70 3.14 -9.30
N MET A 101 2.81 3.94 -8.72
CA MET A 101 1.42 3.54 -8.52
C MET A 101 0.61 3.54 -9.81
N GLU A 102 0.81 4.53 -10.67
CA GLU A 102 0.21 4.52 -12.00
C GLU A 102 0.67 3.28 -12.80
N ASP A 103 1.95 2.93 -12.67
CA ASP A 103 2.51 1.72 -13.28
C ASP A 103 1.91 0.45 -12.69
N TYR A 104 1.73 0.38 -11.36
CA TYR A 104 1.02 -0.71 -10.68
C TYR A 104 -0.38 -0.93 -11.26
N TYR A 105 -1.20 0.12 -11.36
CA TYR A 105 -2.56 0.00 -11.88
C TYR A 105 -2.58 -0.38 -13.36
N ALA A 106 -1.65 0.15 -14.16
CA ALA A 106 -1.54 -0.21 -15.58
C ALA A 106 -1.17 -1.69 -15.76
N SER A 107 -0.18 -2.19 -15.01
CA SER A 107 0.21 -3.60 -15.02
C SER A 107 -0.90 -4.50 -14.50
N LEU A 108 -1.65 -4.08 -13.48
CA LEU A 108 -2.80 -4.83 -12.97
C LEU A 108 -3.92 -4.94 -14.02
N ALA A 109 -4.23 -3.85 -14.71
CA ALA A 109 -5.21 -3.84 -15.80
C ALA A 109 -4.77 -4.77 -16.95
N SER A 110 -3.50 -4.71 -17.34
CA SER A 110 -2.93 -5.60 -18.36
C SER A 110 -2.99 -7.07 -17.94
N ALA A 111 -2.63 -7.39 -16.70
CA ALA A 111 -2.71 -8.74 -16.17
C ALA A 111 -4.16 -9.27 -16.17
N GLN A 112 -5.13 -8.42 -15.82
CA GLN A 112 -6.54 -8.77 -15.84
C GLN A 112 -7.06 -9.02 -17.26
N GLN A 113 -6.63 -8.22 -18.24
CA GLN A 113 -6.98 -8.42 -19.63
C GLN A 113 -6.43 -9.75 -20.15
N THR A 114 -5.13 -10.01 -19.95
CA THR A 114 -4.49 -11.28 -20.35
C THR A 114 -5.12 -12.49 -19.65
N TYR A 115 -5.48 -12.35 -18.38
CA TYR A 115 -6.22 -13.39 -17.67
C TYR A 115 -7.59 -13.65 -18.31
N SER A 116 -8.32 -12.59 -18.68
CA SER A 116 -9.65 -12.73 -19.27
C SER A 116 -9.60 -13.47 -20.61
N GLU A 117 -8.61 -13.17 -21.45
CA GLU A 117 -8.35 -13.88 -22.72
C GLU A 117 -7.98 -15.36 -22.50
N LYS A 118 -7.14 -15.64 -21.49
CA LYS A 118 -6.77 -17.01 -21.09
C LYS A 118 -7.97 -17.78 -20.50
N LEU A 119 -8.85 -17.11 -19.77
CA LEU A 119 -10.04 -17.72 -19.21
C LEU A 119 -11.04 -18.05 -20.31
N GLU A 120 -11.25 -17.15 -21.26
CA GLU A 120 -12.13 -17.40 -22.41
C GLU A 120 -11.65 -18.59 -23.25
N SER A 121 -10.34 -18.67 -23.51
CA SER A 121 -9.76 -19.83 -24.21
C SER A 121 -9.85 -21.12 -23.39
N TYR A 122 -9.67 -21.06 -22.07
CA TYR A 122 -9.84 -22.20 -21.17
C TYR A 122 -11.28 -22.72 -21.16
N ASP A 123 -12.28 -21.83 -21.16
CA ASP A 123 -13.69 -22.21 -21.13
C ASP A 123 -14.17 -22.81 -22.46
N LYS A 124 -13.49 -22.50 -23.57
CA LYS A 124 -13.74 -23.12 -24.89
C LYS A 124 -13.15 -24.54 -25.03
N LEU A 125 -12.35 -25.00 -24.09
CA LEU A 125 -11.78 -26.36 -24.15
C LEU A 125 -12.85 -27.44 -23.86
N PRO A 126 -12.77 -28.61 -24.50
CA PRO A 126 -13.59 -29.77 -24.15
C PRO A 126 -13.46 -30.15 -22.66
N GLU A 127 -14.53 -30.67 -22.06
CA GLU A 127 -14.61 -30.93 -20.61
C GLU A 127 -13.52 -31.91 -20.12
N ASP A 128 -13.22 -32.94 -20.92
CA ASP A 128 -12.19 -33.95 -20.66
C ASP A 128 -10.77 -33.36 -20.68
N VAL A 129 -10.55 -32.33 -21.51
CA VAL A 129 -9.29 -31.57 -21.56
C VAL A 129 -9.21 -30.58 -20.39
N ARG A 130 -10.29 -29.87 -20.08
CA ARG A 130 -10.34 -28.91 -18.94
C ARG A 130 -10.03 -29.59 -17.60
N LYS A 131 -10.48 -30.82 -17.39
CA LYS A 131 -10.18 -31.61 -16.18
C LYS A 131 -8.68 -31.87 -15.97
N LYS A 132 -7.88 -31.84 -17.05
CA LYS A 132 -6.44 -32.10 -17.04
C LYS A 132 -5.61 -30.83 -17.16
N THR A 133 -6.19 -29.75 -17.68
CA THR A 133 -5.54 -28.44 -17.83
C THR A 133 -5.78 -27.59 -16.57
N PRO A 134 -4.74 -27.04 -15.93
CA PRO A 134 -4.91 -26.14 -14.80
C PRO A 134 -5.65 -24.87 -15.23
N ALA A 135 -6.57 -24.40 -14.38
CA ALA A 135 -7.25 -23.14 -14.61
C ALA A 135 -6.24 -21.99 -14.63
N PRO A 136 -6.41 -20.99 -15.52
CA PRO A 136 -5.56 -19.82 -15.53
C PRO A 136 -5.65 -19.08 -14.19
N VAL A 137 -4.57 -18.38 -13.83
CA VAL A 137 -4.47 -17.53 -12.63
C VAL A 137 -3.98 -16.15 -13.07
N VAL A 138 -4.44 -15.09 -12.40
CA VAL A 138 -3.98 -13.73 -12.67
C VAL A 138 -2.53 -13.59 -12.19
N ASP A 139 -1.64 -13.13 -13.07
CA ASP A 139 -0.25 -12.86 -12.72
C ASP A 139 -0.10 -11.41 -12.24
N HIS A 140 0.14 -11.24 -10.93
CA HIS A 140 0.32 -9.92 -10.31
C HIS A 140 1.79 -9.52 -10.15
N SER A 141 2.75 -10.27 -10.71
CA SER A 141 4.19 -10.09 -10.45
C SER A 141 4.71 -8.70 -10.82
N GLU A 142 4.41 -8.21 -12.02
CA GLU A 142 4.86 -6.88 -12.49
C GLU A 142 4.23 -5.75 -11.69
N ALA A 143 2.92 -5.83 -11.46
CA ALA A 143 2.19 -4.87 -10.63
C ALA A 143 2.83 -4.79 -9.22
N ASN A 144 2.98 -5.94 -8.55
CA ASN A 144 3.56 -6.00 -7.22
C ASN A 144 5.00 -5.47 -7.16
N ALA A 145 5.78 -5.64 -8.24
CA ALA A 145 7.12 -5.06 -8.33
C ALA A 145 7.08 -3.52 -8.31
N SER A 146 6.11 -2.90 -9.00
CA SER A 146 5.94 -1.44 -9.01
C SER A 146 5.37 -0.93 -7.68
N LEU A 147 4.40 -1.62 -7.09
CA LEU A 147 3.89 -1.31 -5.74
C LEU A 147 5.01 -1.36 -4.68
N LYS A 148 5.88 -2.37 -4.73
CA LYS A 148 7.03 -2.51 -3.83
C LYS A 148 8.00 -1.33 -3.95
N LYS A 149 8.22 -0.80 -5.16
CA LYS A 149 9.05 0.39 -5.39
C LYS A 149 8.40 1.65 -4.82
N ALA A 150 7.09 1.85 -5.00
CA ALA A 150 6.37 2.98 -4.41
C ALA A 150 6.46 2.94 -2.87
N ARG A 151 6.17 1.77 -2.26
CA ARG A 151 6.25 1.59 -0.81
C ARG A 151 7.65 1.77 -0.25
N SER A 152 8.69 1.35 -0.96
CA SER A 152 10.06 1.52 -0.49
C SER A 152 10.44 3.01 -0.39
N LEU A 153 10.03 3.83 -1.36
CA LEU A 153 10.23 5.28 -1.33
C LEU A 153 9.53 5.93 -0.14
N PHE A 154 8.23 5.67 0.03
CA PHE A 154 7.46 6.22 1.14
C PHE A 154 7.98 5.75 2.51
N THR A 155 8.32 4.47 2.64
CA THR A 155 8.93 3.93 3.87
C THR A 155 10.26 4.61 4.18
N SER A 156 11.09 4.89 3.17
CA SER A 156 12.38 5.57 3.36
C SER A 156 12.20 7.01 3.86
N MET A 157 11.15 7.70 3.41
CA MET A 157 10.83 9.06 3.85
C MET A 157 10.32 9.09 5.29
N LEU A 158 9.56 8.08 5.73
CA LEU A 158 9.11 7.96 7.12
C LEU A 158 10.23 7.62 8.10
N LYS A 159 11.27 6.90 7.67
CA LYS A 159 12.41 6.51 8.51
C LYS A 159 13.34 7.68 8.87
N GLY A 160 13.19 8.85 8.23
CA GLY A 160 14.00 10.03 8.50
C GLY A 160 13.73 10.62 9.89
N ARG A 161 14.77 11.18 10.53
CA ARG A 161 14.63 11.90 11.82
C ARG A 161 13.83 13.21 11.70
N GLN A 162 13.70 13.73 10.48
CA GLN A 162 13.01 14.99 10.21
C GLN A 162 11.59 14.69 9.71
N ARG A 163 10.59 15.25 10.40
CA ARG A 163 9.19 15.17 9.99
C ARG A 163 9.04 15.70 8.56
N HIS A 164 8.41 14.91 7.69
CA HIS A 164 8.07 15.33 6.34
C HIS A 164 6.90 16.32 6.41
N GLU A 165 6.92 17.38 5.59
CA GLU A 165 5.85 18.38 5.54
C GLU A 165 4.52 17.73 5.15
N ARG A 166 4.54 16.89 4.10
CA ARG A 166 3.41 16.09 3.59
C ARG A 166 3.33 14.70 4.21
N GLY A 167 3.60 14.58 5.51
CA GLY A 167 3.66 13.27 6.20
C GLY A 167 2.31 12.55 6.25
N ASP A 168 1.22 13.30 6.26
CA ASP A 168 -0.16 12.83 6.15
C ASP A 168 -0.45 12.10 4.84
N GLU A 169 0.01 12.63 3.70
CA GLU A 169 -0.15 11.97 2.40
C GLU A 169 0.62 10.66 2.32
N ILE A 170 1.82 10.64 2.91
CA ILE A 170 2.63 9.43 3.00
C ILE A 170 1.92 8.37 3.83
N LEU A 171 1.33 8.76 4.96
CA LEU A 171 0.58 7.85 5.83
C LEU A 171 -0.72 7.37 5.17
N TYR A 172 -1.44 8.27 4.49
CA TYR A 172 -2.62 7.92 3.70
C TYR A 172 -2.28 6.89 2.62
N PHE A 173 -1.19 7.12 1.88
CA PHE A 173 -0.69 6.18 0.89
C PHE A 173 -0.36 4.81 1.48
N MET A 174 0.37 4.79 2.60
CA MET A 174 0.75 3.54 3.25
C MET A 174 -0.45 2.79 3.80
N ALA A 175 -1.48 3.50 4.26
CA ALA A 175 -2.73 2.91 4.72
C ALA A 175 -3.56 2.37 3.55
N SER A 176 -3.75 3.15 2.48
CA SER A 176 -4.55 2.73 1.32
C SER A 176 -3.97 1.50 0.63
N THR A 177 -2.65 1.45 0.46
CA THR A 177 -1.95 0.32 -0.18
C THR A 177 -1.66 -0.87 0.75
N SER A 178 -2.05 -0.78 2.03
CA SER A 178 -1.93 -1.92 2.95
C SER A 178 -2.96 -3.01 2.69
N LEU A 179 -4.06 -2.66 2.02
CA LEU A 179 -5.16 -3.56 1.69
C LEU A 179 -4.92 -4.35 0.39
N ASP A 180 -3.98 -3.91 -0.44
CA ASP A 180 -3.62 -4.55 -1.72
C ASP A 180 -2.58 -5.69 -1.55
N LEU A 181 -2.46 -6.23 -0.33
CA LEU A 181 -1.53 -7.30 0.08
C LEU A 181 -2.22 -8.67 0.21
#